data_AF-A0A1D1VHD2-F1
#
_entry.id   AF-A0A1D1VHD2-F1
#
_cell.length_a   1.000
_cell.length_b   1.000
_cell.length_c   1.000
_cell.angle_alpha   90.00
_cell.angle_beta   90.00
_cell.angle_gamma   90.00
#
_symmetry.space_group_name_H-M   'P 1'
#
loop_
_entity.id
_entity.type
_entity.pdbx_description
1 polymer ?
#
loop_
_entity_poly.entity_id
_entity_poly.type
_entity_poly.pdbx_seq_one_letter_code
_entity_poly.pdbx_strand_id
1 'polypeptide(L)'
;MDLSAVSFSIALSVLCSLISVISSTSGNSQPTKGGATPTPIVMWHGMGDSCCARGIGGIQKMIEANISGVFVHSIQIGKNEEEDFANSYFMPVNTQVDTVCQKLSQIPELQNGYHAIGFSQGGQFL
;
A
#
# COMPACT_ATOMS: atom_id res chain seq x y z
N MET A 1 -7.44 45.85 30.29
CA MET A 1 -7.70 44.53 29.68
C MET A 1 -6.42 43.75 29.84
N ASP A 2 -6.48 42.75 30.73
CA ASP A 2 -5.37 42.25 31.54
C ASP A 2 -4.26 41.49 30.79
N LEU A 3 -3.03 41.81 31.16
CA LEU A 3 -1.76 41.22 30.70
C LEU A 3 -1.36 39.98 31.54
N SER A 4 -2.32 39.28 32.14
CA SER A 4 -2.08 38.17 33.09
C SER A 4 -2.40 36.77 32.55
N ALA A 5 -2.90 36.65 31.32
CA ALA A 5 -3.37 35.37 30.76
C ALA A 5 -2.37 34.66 29.81
N VAL A 6 -1.24 35.27 29.46
CA VAL A 6 -0.30 34.68 28.47
C VAL A 6 0.83 33.87 29.12
N SER A 7 0.98 33.92 30.45
CA SER A 7 2.07 33.22 31.17
C SER A 7 1.79 31.79 31.62
N PHE A 8 0.61 31.21 31.33
CA PHE A 8 0.25 29.86 31.83
C PHE A 8 0.18 28.73 30.78
N SER A 9 0.33 29.00 29.48
CA SER A 9 0.24 27.95 28.44
C SER A 9 1.58 27.49 27.86
N ILE A 10 2.71 28.08 28.24
CA ILE A 10 4.04 27.68 27.74
C ILE A 10 4.76 26.73 28.72
N ALA A 11 4.24 26.58 29.95
CA ALA A 11 4.89 25.76 30.98
C ALA A 11 4.61 24.24 30.87
N LEU A 12 3.76 23.78 29.94
CA LEU A 12 3.41 22.35 29.80
C LEU A 12 4.10 21.66 28.60
N SER A 13 4.68 22.40 27.66
CA SER A 13 5.32 21.84 26.46
C SER A 13 6.83 21.58 26.58
N VAL A 14 7.45 21.94 27.72
CA VAL A 14 8.92 21.79 27.92
C VAL A 14 9.28 20.65 28.87
N LEU A 15 8.32 19.99 29.52
CA LEU A 15 8.57 18.95 30.51
C LEU A 15 8.46 17.50 29.99
N CYS A 16 8.27 17.30 28.68
CA CYS A 16 8.19 15.96 28.08
C CYS A 16 9.52 15.49 27.44
N SER A 17 10.59 16.29 27.52
CA SER A 17 11.85 16.00 26.82
C SER A 17 13.00 15.51 27.71
N LEU A 18 12.78 15.19 29.00
CA LEU A 18 13.91 15.02 29.93
C LEU A 18 13.84 13.85 30.95
N ILE A 19 13.21 12.70 30.64
CA ILE A 19 13.44 11.49 31.45
C ILE A 19 13.59 10.22 30.57
N SER A 20 14.85 9.75 30.49
CA SER A 20 15.35 8.38 30.29
C SER A 20 15.10 7.70 28.93
N VAL A 21 16.04 7.51 27.99
CA VAL A 21 17.44 7.00 28.07
C VAL A 21 17.54 5.65 28.81
N ILE A 22 17.67 4.59 28.00
CA ILE A 22 18.30 3.27 28.20
C ILE A 22 17.51 2.18 28.94
N SER A 23 16.96 1.27 28.15
CA SER A 23 17.19 -0.17 28.36
C SER A 23 17.37 -0.84 27.01
N SER A 24 18.58 -1.35 26.81
CA SER A 24 19.02 -2.10 25.65
C SER A 24 18.26 -3.42 25.55
N THR A 25 17.66 -3.66 24.39
CA THR A 25 17.87 -4.93 23.71
C THR A 25 18.28 -4.60 22.28
N SER A 26 19.57 -4.64 22.02
CA SER A 26 20.08 -4.96 20.69
C SER A 26 19.53 -6.34 20.35
N GLY A 27 18.33 -6.37 19.76
CA GLY A 27 17.92 -7.48 18.92
C GLY A 27 18.87 -7.48 17.74
N ASN A 28 19.99 -8.16 17.89
CA ASN A 28 20.78 -8.63 16.76
C ASN A 28 19.91 -9.65 16.03
N SER A 29 18.90 -9.18 15.29
CA SER A 29 18.44 -9.90 14.12
C SER A 29 19.55 -9.77 13.09
N GLN A 30 20.60 -10.59 13.26
CA GLN A 30 21.27 -11.11 12.09
C GLN A 30 20.15 -11.54 11.15
N PRO A 31 20.15 -11.10 9.88
CA PRO A 31 19.28 -11.72 8.89
C PRO A 31 19.77 -13.17 8.81
N THR A 32 19.05 -14.05 9.50
CA THR A 32 19.17 -15.47 9.28
C THR A 32 18.89 -15.64 7.81
N LYS A 33 19.84 -16.25 7.11
CA LYS A 33 19.75 -16.57 5.69
C LYS A 33 18.78 -17.74 5.49
N GLY A 34 17.59 -17.67 6.09
CA GLY A 34 16.38 -18.34 5.64
C GLY A 34 15.67 -17.32 4.78
N GLY A 35 15.58 -17.57 3.47
CA GLY A 35 15.13 -16.57 2.50
C GLY A 35 13.81 -15.95 2.92
N ALA A 36 13.85 -14.68 3.34
CA ALA A 36 12.62 -13.95 3.65
C ALA A 36 11.76 -13.92 2.38
N THR A 37 10.49 -14.30 2.50
CA THR A 37 9.53 -14.21 1.41
C THR A 37 9.49 -12.76 0.92
N PRO A 38 9.60 -12.49 -0.40
CA PRO A 38 9.55 -11.14 -0.92
C PRO A 38 8.24 -10.43 -0.52
N THR A 39 8.33 -9.13 -0.25
CA THR A 39 7.14 -8.29 -0.01
C THR A 39 6.19 -8.39 -1.21
N PRO A 40 4.89 -8.68 -1.00
CA PRO A 40 3.90 -8.74 -2.06
C PRO A 40 3.80 -7.45 -2.87
N ILE A 41 3.32 -7.57 -4.11
CA ILE A 41 3.11 -6.44 -5.02
C ILE A 41 1.65 -6.39 -5.46
N VAL A 42 1.01 -5.24 -5.31
CA VAL A 42 -0.31 -4.94 -5.87
C VAL A 42 -0.14 -4.05 -7.10
N MET A 43 -0.83 -4.39 -8.19
CA MET A 43 -0.81 -3.63 -9.43
C MET A 43 -2.19 -3.04 -9.73
N TRP A 44 -2.25 -1.79 -10.18
CA TRP A 44 -3.48 -1.16 -10.66
C TRP A 44 -3.28 -0.61 -12.08
N HIS A 45 -4.01 -1.17 -13.03
CA HIS A 45 -3.93 -0.77 -14.44
C HIS A 45 -4.50 0.63 -14.71
N GLY A 46 -4.26 1.12 -15.94
CA GLY A 46 -4.73 2.42 -16.42
C GLY A 46 -6.09 2.36 -17.11
N MET A 47 -6.56 3.52 -17.59
CA MET A 47 -7.74 3.62 -18.45
C MET A 47 -7.63 2.74 -19.70
N GLY A 48 -8.68 2.01 -20.04
CA GLY A 48 -8.73 1.20 -21.26
C GLY A 48 -7.90 -0.08 -21.24
N ASP A 49 -7.56 -0.56 -20.05
CA ASP A 49 -6.88 -1.84 -19.84
C ASP A 49 -7.68 -2.70 -18.84
N SER A 50 -7.21 -3.91 -18.56
CA SER A 50 -7.73 -4.80 -17.50
C SER A 50 -6.59 -5.31 -16.62
N CYS A 51 -6.92 -5.99 -15.52
CA CYS A 51 -5.97 -6.70 -14.66
C CYS A 51 -5.03 -7.63 -15.44
N CYS A 52 -5.51 -8.17 -16.57
CA CYS A 52 -5.11 -9.47 -17.02
C CYS A 52 -4.79 -9.52 -18.53
N ALA A 53 -5.07 -8.44 -19.26
CA ALA A 53 -4.72 -8.31 -20.66
C ALA A 53 -3.20 -8.45 -20.91
N ARG A 54 -2.82 -8.67 -22.17
CA ARG A 54 -1.43 -8.98 -22.57
C ARG A 54 -0.39 -7.96 -22.06
N GLY A 55 -0.77 -6.69 -21.92
CA GLY A 55 0.09 -5.64 -21.35
C GLY A 55 0.38 -5.87 -19.87
N ILE A 56 -0.62 -5.62 -19.02
CA ILE A 56 -0.51 -5.72 -17.55
C ILE A 56 -0.18 -7.14 -17.10
N GLY A 57 -0.85 -8.16 -17.66
CA GLY A 57 -0.55 -9.56 -17.38
C GLY A 57 0.86 -9.97 -17.82
N GLY A 58 1.43 -9.32 -18.83
CA GLY A 58 2.83 -9.48 -19.22
C GLY A 58 3.80 -8.93 -18.18
N ILE A 59 3.48 -7.78 -17.57
CA ILE A 59 4.28 -7.17 -16.50
C ILE A 59 4.24 -8.03 -15.24
N GLN A 60 3.07 -8.54 -14.86
CA GLN A 60 2.96 -9.46 -13.71
C GLN A 60 3.88 -10.68 -13.88
N LYS A 61 3.82 -11.35 -15.04
CA LYS A 61 4.69 -12.50 -15.35
C LYS A 61 6.17 -12.14 -15.31
N MET A 62 6.52 -10.94 -15.78
CA MET A 62 7.90 -10.45 -15.72
C MET A 62 8.37 -10.24 -14.28
N ILE A 63 7.55 -9.68 -13.40
CA ILE A 63 7.86 -9.52 -11.97
C ILE A 63 8.05 -10.90 -11.31
N GLU A 64 7.10 -11.82 -11.50
CA GLU A 64 7.15 -13.17 -10.94
C GLU A 64 8.39 -13.96 -11.42
N ALA A 65 8.81 -13.75 -12.67
CA ALA A 65 10.00 -14.38 -13.23
C ALA A 65 11.32 -13.82 -12.65
N ASN A 66 11.34 -12.54 -12.23
CA ASN A 66 12.56 -11.88 -11.74
C ASN A 66 12.65 -11.88 -10.20
N ILE A 67 11.55 -12.09 -9.49
CA ILE A 67 11.50 -12.10 -8.02
C ILE A 67 10.92 -13.44 -7.56
N SER A 68 11.79 -14.43 -7.36
CA SER A 68 11.36 -15.78 -6.99
C SER A 68 10.55 -15.79 -5.68
N GLY A 69 9.34 -16.35 -5.73
CA GLY A 69 8.45 -16.49 -4.58
C GLY A 69 7.64 -15.25 -4.20
N VAL A 70 7.68 -14.18 -5.01
CA VAL A 70 6.82 -13.00 -4.78
C VAL A 70 5.35 -13.33 -5.08
N PHE A 71 4.44 -12.78 -4.27
CA PHE A 71 3.02 -12.75 -4.57
C PHE A 71 2.69 -11.45 -5.32
N VAL A 72 2.07 -11.56 -6.49
CA VAL A 72 1.62 -10.40 -7.28
C VAL A 72 0.11 -10.45 -7.45
N HIS A 73 -0.57 -9.37 -7.10
CA HIS A 73 -2.01 -9.21 -7.27
C HIS A 73 -2.32 -8.05 -8.21
N SER A 74 -2.82 -8.34 -9.40
CA SER A 74 -3.34 -7.32 -10.33
C SER A 74 -4.82 -7.06 -10.04
N ILE A 75 -5.15 -5.83 -9.68
CA ILE A 75 -6.51 -5.43 -9.29
C ILE A 75 -7.46 -5.58 -10.48
N GLN A 76 -8.57 -6.28 -10.26
CA GLN A 76 -9.72 -6.36 -11.16
C GLN A 76 -10.97 -5.75 -10.51
N ILE A 77 -11.62 -4.82 -11.21
CA ILE A 77 -12.84 -4.14 -10.80
C ILE A 77 -14.01 -4.59 -11.68
N GLY A 78 -14.67 -5.65 -11.24
CA GLY A 78 -15.77 -6.27 -11.98
C GLY A 78 -15.69 -7.79 -11.84
N LYS A 79 -16.62 -8.50 -12.48
CA LYS A 79 -16.67 -9.96 -12.46
C LYS A 79 -15.73 -10.61 -13.48
N ASN A 80 -15.34 -9.88 -14.51
CA ASN A 80 -14.51 -10.34 -15.62
C ASN A 80 -13.73 -9.17 -16.24
N GLU A 81 -12.85 -9.46 -17.20
CA GLU A 81 -12.00 -8.46 -17.85
C GLU A 81 -12.80 -7.41 -18.66
N GLU A 82 -13.96 -7.76 -19.20
CA GLU A 82 -14.80 -6.83 -19.96
C GLU A 82 -15.42 -5.77 -19.03
N GLU A 83 -15.94 -6.19 -17.87
CA GLU A 83 -16.41 -5.27 -16.84
C GLU A 83 -15.27 -4.42 -16.27
N ASP A 84 -14.08 -4.99 -16.09
CA ASP A 84 -12.88 -4.28 -15.60
C ASP A 84 -12.46 -3.16 -16.56
N PHE A 85 -12.37 -3.50 -17.85
CA PHE A 85 -12.12 -2.54 -18.91
C PHE A 85 -13.17 -1.43 -18.93
N ALA A 86 -14.46 -1.77 -18.88
CA ALA A 86 -15.53 -0.77 -18.90
C ALA A 86 -15.51 0.13 -17.64
N ASN A 87 -15.27 -0.45 -16.47
CA ASN A 87 -15.21 0.28 -15.21
C ASN A 87 -14.02 1.25 -15.14
N SER A 88 -12.93 0.98 -15.88
CA SER A 88 -11.81 1.92 -16.01
C SER A 88 -12.23 3.28 -16.59
N TYR A 89 -13.31 3.33 -17.38
CA TYR A 89 -13.89 4.55 -17.95
C TYR A 89 -15.11 5.07 -17.17
N PHE A 90 -16.00 4.17 -16.76
CA PHE A 90 -17.38 4.55 -16.41
C PHE A 90 -17.72 4.44 -14.92
N MET A 91 -16.93 3.72 -14.12
CA MET A 91 -17.19 3.61 -12.67
C MET A 91 -16.61 4.83 -11.94
N PRO A 92 -17.35 5.49 -11.04
CA PRO A 92 -16.81 6.58 -10.22
C PRO A 92 -15.59 6.13 -9.40
N VAL A 93 -14.52 6.92 -9.43
CA VAL A 93 -13.23 6.54 -8.82
C VAL A 93 -13.34 6.29 -7.32
N ASN A 94 -14.13 7.07 -6.58
CA ASN A 94 -14.32 6.82 -5.15
C ASN A 94 -14.92 5.43 -4.88
N THR A 95 -15.88 5.00 -5.72
CA THR A 95 -16.45 3.64 -5.64
C THR A 95 -15.42 2.57 -6.01
N GLN A 96 -14.54 2.85 -6.97
CA GLN A 96 -13.42 1.96 -7.31
C GLN A 96 -12.48 1.78 -6.11
N VAL A 97 -12.03 2.88 -5.50
CA VAL A 97 -11.13 2.87 -4.34
C VAL A 97 -11.76 2.12 -3.16
N ASP A 98 -13.01 2.42 -2.80
CA ASP A 98 -13.70 1.71 -1.72
C ASP A 98 -13.78 0.20 -1.99
N THR A 99 -14.13 -0.19 -3.22
CA THR A 99 -14.19 -1.59 -3.65
C THR A 99 -12.83 -2.27 -3.55
N VAL A 100 -11.76 -1.59 -4.00
CA VAL A 100 -10.40 -2.11 -3.96
C VAL A 100 -9.91 -2.25 -2.52
N CYS A 101 -10.10 -1.25 -1.67
CA CYS A 101 -9.75 -1.34 -0.25
C CYS A 101 -10.42 -2.52 0.43
N GLN A 102 -11.72 -2.73 0.18
CA GLN A 102 -12.44 -3.89 0.71
C GLN A 102 -11.85 -5.22 0.21
N LYS A 103 -11.59 -5.34 -1.10
CA LYS A 103 -11.00 -6.55 -1.68
C LYS A 103 -9.60 -6.84 -1.14
N LEU A 104 -8.69 -5.85 -1.14
CA LEU A 104 -7.31 -6.05 -0.69
C LEU A 104 -7.24 -6.43 0.79
N SER A 105 -8.14 -5.88 1.63
CA SER A 105 -8.23 -6.24 3.05
C SER A 105 -8.57 -7.71 3.31
N GLN A 106 -9.10 -8.42 2.33
CA GLN A 106 -9.47 -9.83 2.44
C GLN A 106 -8.38 -10.79 1.95
N ILE A 107 -7.29 -10.28 1.37
CA ILE A 107 -6.21 -11.11 0.82
C ILE A 107 -5.19 -11.38 1.94
N PRO A 108 -5.03 -12.65 2.41
CA PRO A 108 -4.15 -12.97 3.54
C PRO A 108 -2.68 -12.59 3.31
N GLU A 109 -2.20 -12.70 2.07
CA GLU A 109 -0.83 -12.39 1.68
C GLU A 109 -0.49 -10.92 1.89
N LEU A 110 -1.47 -10.02 1.85
CA LEU A 110 -1.27 -8.56 1.92
C LEU A 110 -1.35 -7.98 3.34
N GLN A 111 -1.71 -8.79 4.34
CA GLN A 111 -2.01 -8.31 5.71
C GLN A 111 -0.78 -7.73 6.42
N ASN A 112 0.43 -8.17 6.02
CA ASN A 112 1.69 -7.70 6.59
C ASN A 112 2.35 -6.60 5.72
N GLY A 113 1.58 -5.94 4.86
CA GLY A 113 2.04 -4.89 3.96
C GLY A 113 2.38 -5.38 2.56
N TYR A 114 2.43 -4.44 1.62
CA TYR A 114 2.71 -4.69 0.21
C TYR A 114 3.31 -3.44 -0.46
N HIS A 115 4.00 -3.63 -1.57
CA HIS A 115 4.32 -2.55 -2.51
C HIS A 115 3.19 -2.39 -3.51
N ALA A 116 2.97 -1.17 -4.01
CA ALA A 116 1.95 -0.90 -5.01
C ALA A 116 2.54 -0.24 -6.25
N ILE A 117 2.10 -0.66 -7.43
CA ILE A 117 2.50 -0.13 -8.72
C ILE A 117 1.24 0.25 -9.50
N GLY A 118 1.07 1.54 -9.77
CA GLY A 118 -0.02 2.04 -10.58
C GLY A 118 0.44 2.47 -11.97
N PHE A 119 -0.34 2.13 -12.99
CA PHE A 119 -0.08 2.48 -14.38
C PHE A 119 -1.04 3.59 -14.84
N SER A 120 -0.51 4.66 -15.43
CA SER A 120 -1.33 5.80 -15.89
C SER A 120 -2.25 6.31 -14.77
N GLN A 121 -3.58 6.31 -14.94
CA GLN A 121 -4.53 6.74 -13.90
C GLN A 121 -4.41 5.92 -12.60
N GLY A 122 -4.07 4.63 -12.69
CA GLY A 122 -3.92 3.76 -11.52
C GLY A 122 -2.84 4.23 -10.54
N GLY A 123 -1.87 5.03 -11.01
CA GLY A 123 -0.85 5.64 -10.14
C GLY A 123 -1.39 6.73 -9.23
N GLN A 124 -2.52 7.35 -9.57
CA GLN A 124 -3.18 8.35 -8.72
C GLN A 124 -4.24 7.72 -7.80
N PHE A 125 -4.59 6.45 -8.03
CA PHE A 125 -5.63 5.74 -7.26
C PHE A 125 -5.06 4.99 -6.05
N LEU A 126 -3.73 4.81 -6.01
CA LEU A 126 -2.95 4.19 -4.95
C LEU A 126 -2.41 5.25 -3.97
#